data_AF-A0ABC9Y0J1-F1
#
_entry.id   AF-A0ABC9Y0J1-F1
#
_cell.length_a   1.000
_cell.length_b   1.000
_cell.length_c   1.000
_cell.angle_alpha   90.00
_cell.angle_beta   90.00
_cell.angle_gamma   90.00
#
_symmetry.space_group_name_H-M   'P 1'
#
loop_
_entity.id
_entity.type
_entity.pdbx_description
1 polymer ?
#
loop_
_entity_poly.entity_id
_entity_poly.type
_entity_poly.pdbx_seq_one_letter_code
_entity_poly.pdbx_strand_id
1 'polypeptide(L)'
;MAAYKFLLPQLSRRILLPAARARGAGAEICGCYFSTSCHRSTKFYTDPVEAVKDIPNGATILVGGFGLCGIPENLIGGLLKTGVKGITAVSNNAGVDNFGLGLLLQTKQIKRMVSSYVGENAEFERQYLSGELEVELTPQGTLAERIRAGGAGIPAFYTSTGYGTLVQEGGAPIKYNTDGTIAIASQPREVREFDGRHFILEKSITGDFALVKAWKADRAGNIIFRYNLFTSGKRFFNGSENERERESCLLCDGKIMFY
;
A
#
# COMPACT_ATOMS: atom_id res chain seq x y z
N MET A 1 42.06 -3.39 31.99
CA MET A 1 41.41 -4.43 31.14
C MET A 1 40.37 -3.75 30.26
N ALA A 2 40.53 -3.87 28.95
CA ALA A 2 39.55 -3.47 27.94
C ALA A 2 38.86 -4.73 27.40
N ALA A 3 37.60 -4.59 26.96
CA ALA A 3 37.19 -4.87 25.57
C ALA A 3 35.67 -5.05 25.42
N TYR A 4 35.11 -4.36 24.44
CA TYR A 4 33.87 -4.65 23.72
C TYR A 4 34.26 -4.96 22.27
N LYS A 5 33.68 -5.98 21.61
CA LYS A 5 33.02 -5.85 20.28
C LYS A 5 32.41 -7.17 19.75
N PHE A 6 31.34 -6.99 18.99
CA PHE A 6 30.46 -7.98 18.34
C PHE A 6 30.81 -8.15 16.83
N LEU A 7 30.40 -9.28 16.22
CA LEU A 7 29.98 -9.51 14.81
C LEU A 7 31.08 -9.73 13.74
N LEU A 8 30.97 -10.55 12.68
CA LEU A 8 29.86 -11.26 11.95
C LEU A 8 30.49 -12.35 11.00
N PRO A 9 29.75 -13.08 10.12
CA PRO A 9 30.04 -14.46 9.74
C PRO A 9 30.67 -14.64 8.34
N GLN A 10 31.13 -15.87 8.14
CA GLN A 10 31.85 -16.41 6.98
C GLN A 10 31.05 -16.40 5.67
N LEU A 11 31.60 -15.79 4.61
CA LEU A 11 31.26 -16.14 3.23
C LEU A 11 32.56 -16.33 2.44
N SER A 12 32.92 -17.60 2.28
CA SER A 12 34.04 -18.08 1.49
C SER A 12 33.61 -18.26 0.03
N ARG A 13 34.29 -17.57 -0.90
CA ARG A 13 34.60 -18.09 -2.24
C ARG A 13 35.80 -17.35 -2.81
N ARG A 14 36.92 -18.06 -2.84
CA ARG A 14 38.24 -17.66 -3.35
C ARG A 14 38.16 -17.31 -4.84
N ILE A 15 38.65 -16.13 -5.22
CA ILE A 15 39.17 -15.87 -6.56
C ILE A 15 40.69 -15.73 -6.41
N LEU A 16 41.42 -16.59 -7.13
CA LEU A 16 42.88 -16.63 -7.16
C LEU A 16 43.39 -15.52 -8.10
N LEU A 17 44.29 -14.66 -7.64
CA LEU A 17 45.08 -13.74 -8.49
C LEU A 17 46.58 -14.02 -8.26
N PRO A 18 47.44 -13.96 -9.30
CA PRO A 18 48.86 -14.24 -9.17
C PRO A 18 49.63 -13.07 -8.55
N ALA A 19 50.76 -13.40 -7.95
CA ALA A 19 51.57 -12.57 -7.07
C ALA A 19 52.27 -11.37 -7.75
N ALA A 20 52.08 -10.21 -7.11
CA ALA A 20 53.03 -9.13 -6.79
C ALA A 20 54.16 -8.71 -7.76
N ARG A 21 54.22 -7.40 -8.03
CA ARG A 21 55.43 -6.59 -7.69
C ARG A 21 55.18 -5.07 -7.63
N ALA A 22 55.62 -4.52 -6.48
CA ALA A 22 56.33 -3.25 -6.28
C ALA A 22 55.58 -1.88 -6.19
N ARG A 23 55.59 -1.39 -4.93
CA ARG A 23 56.05 -0.06 -4.43
C ARG A 23 55.40 1.21 -5.00
N GLY A 24 54.62 1.87 -4.15
CA GLY A 24 54.31 3.30 -4.24
C GLY A 24 53.40 3.73 -3.09
N ALA A 25 53.78 4.78 -2.36
CA ALA A 25 53.09 5.26 -1.17
C ALA A 25 51.66 5.74 -1.49
N GLY A 26 50.71 5.34 -0.65
CA GLY A 26 49.33 5.83 -0.67
C GLY A 26 48.50 4.94 0.25
N ALA A 27 48.09 5.47 1.40
CA ALA A 27 47.15 4.76 2.28
C ALA A 27 45.80 4.67 1.56
N GLU A 28 45.48 3.51 0.96
CA GLU A 28 44.14 3.22 0.49
C GLU A 28 43.21 3.08 1.69
N ILE A 29 42.43 4.13 1.94
CA ILE A 29 41.25 4.07 2.80
C ILE A 29 40.28 3.10 2.11
N CYS A 30 40.22 1.86 2.58
CA CYS A 30 39.19 0.90 2.19
C CYS A 30 37.85 1.39 2.77
N GLY A 31 37.17 2.25 2.02
CA GLY A 31 35.80 2.64 2.30
C GLY A 31 34.88 1.46 2.02
N CYS A 32 34.39 0.80 3.07
CA CYS A 32 33.26 -0.12 2.95
C CYS A 32 32.02 0.71 2.58
N TYR A 33 31.74 0.85 1.29
CA TYR A 33 30.46 1.34 0.80
C TYR A 33 29.39 0.28 1.11
N PHE A 34 28.81 0.33 2.32
CA PHE A 34 27.50 -0.27 2.56
C PHE A 34 26.47 0.56 1.79
N SER A 35 26.33 0.30 0.48
CA SER A 35 25.19 0.79 -0.26
C SER A 35 24.00 -0.12 0.06
N THR A 36 23.05 0.39 0.83
CA THR A 36 21.73 -0.23 0.99
C THR A 36 20.80 0.03 -0.19
N SER A 37 21.29 0.67 -1.28
CA SER A 37 20.47 0.88 -2.46
C SER A 37 20.27 -0.44 -3.20
N CYS A 38 19.07 -1.01 -3.04
CA CYS A 38 18.53 -1.89 -4.05
C CYS A 38 18.59 -1.14 -5.39
N HIS A 39 19.10 -1.80 -6.43
CA HIS A 39 19.06 -1.25 -7.78
C HIS A 39 17.58 -1.06 -8.14
N ARG A 40 17.10 0.19 -8.13
CA ARG A 40 15.70 0.49 -8.46
C ARG A 40 15.50 0.22 -9.95
N SER A 41 14.90 -0.92 -10.26
CA SER A 41 14.50 -1.26 -11.63
C SER A 41 13.06 -0.81 -11.84
N THR A 42 12.92 0.36 -12.43
CA THR A 42 11.63 0.89 -12.89
C THR A 42 11.37 0.37 -14.30
N LYS A 43 10.17 -0.17 -14.54
CA LYS A 43 9.76 -0.65 -15.86
C LYS A 43 8.59 0.19 -16.36
N PHE A 44 8.75 0.72 -17.57
CA PHE A 44 7.72 1.52 -18.23
C PHE A 44 6.86 0.62 -19.11
N TYR A 45 5.55 0.83 -19.06
CA TYR A 45 4.54 0.14 -19.83
C TYR A 45 3.79 1.14 -20.68
N THR A 46 3.38 0.73 -21.89
CA THR A 46 2.54 1.54 -22.77
C THR A 46 1.07 1.16 -22.68
N ASP A 47 0.75 -0.01 -22.10
CA ASP A 47 -0.61 -0.51 -21.91
C ASP A 47 -0.86 -0.82 -20.42
N PRO A 48 -1.88 -0.20 -19.79
CA PRO A 48 -2.27 -0.50 -18.42
C PRO A 48 -2.62 -1.97 -18.18
N VAL A 49 -3.15 -2.70 -19.18
CA VAL A 49 -3.49 -4.13 -19.04
C VAL A 49 -2.22 -4.95 -18.84
N GLU A 50 -1.18 -4.69 -19.62
CA GLU A 50 0.11 -5.36 -19.51
C GLU A 50 0.80 -5.09 -18.15
N ALA A 51 0.54 -3.94 -17.54
CA ALA A 51 1.06 -3.62 -16.21
C ALA A 51 0.38 -4.45 -15.10
N VAL A 52 -0.90 -4.80 -15.25
CA VAL A 52 -1.71 -5.46 -14.19
C VAL A 52 -2.00 -6.93 -14.45
N LYS A 53 -1.60 -7.49 -15.60
CA LYS A 53 -1.96 -8.85 -16.01
C LYS A 53 -1.49 -9.96 -15.06
N ASP A 54 -0.43 -9.72 -14.30
CA ASP A 54 0.17 -10.70 -13.40
C ASP A 54 -0.50 -10.72 -12.01
N ILE A 55 -1.52 -9.88 -11.79
CA ILE A 55 -2.27 -9.85 -10.53
C ILE A 55 -3.14 -11.12 -10.42
N PRO A 56 -2.89 -12.00 -9.45
CA PRO A 56 -3.63 -13.24 -9.33
C PRO A 56 -5.01 -13.02 -8.70
N ASN A 57 -5.92 -13.99 -8.92
CA ASN A 57 -7.16 -14.05 -8.15
C ASN A 57 -6.87 -14.14 -6.66
N GLY A 58 -7.65 -13.44 -5.84
CA GLY A 58 -7.45 -13.43 -4.39
C GLY A 58 -6.40 -12.45 -3.86
N ALA A 59 -5.74 -11.69 -4.73
CA ALA A 59 -4.70 -10.73 -4.33
C ALA A 59 -5.24 -9.64 -3.40
N THR A 60 -4.38 -9.17 -2.49
CA THR A 60 -4.58 -7.94 -1.71
C THR A 60 -3.96 -6.77 -2.45
N ILE A 61 -4.79 -5.78 -2.80
CA ILE A 61 -4.39 -4.65 -3.62
C ILE A 61 -4.63 -3.35 -2.85
N LEU A 62 -3.57 -2.56 -2.65
CA LEU A 62 -3.70 -1.20 -2.13
C LEU A 62 -4.10 -0.27 -3.28
N VAL A 63 -5.11 0.56 -3.10
CA VAL A 63 -5.57 1.48 -4.15
C VAL A 63 -5.58 2.90 -3.59
N GLY A 64 -4.81 3.77 -4.23
CA GLY A 64 -4.74 5.18 -3.86
C GLY A 64 -6.00 5.96 -4.25
N GLY A 65 -6.16 7.11 -3.59
CA GLY A 65 -7.21 8.09 -3.89
C GLY A 65 -8.09 8.43 -2.69
N PHE A 66 -8.79 9.55 -2.79
CA PHE A 66 -9.76 10.03 -1.82
C PHE A 66 -11.03 10.50 -2.56
N GLY A 67 -12.14 9.81 -2.34
CA GLY A 67 -13.31 9.91 -3.21
C GLY A 67 -12.92 9.60 -4.67
N LEU A 68 -13.01 10.60 -5.55
CA LEU A 68 -12.59 10.51 -6.96
C LEU A 68 -11.25 11.23 -7.25
N CYS A 69 -10.63 11.84 -6.25
CA CYS A 69 -9.37 12.54 -6.41
C CYS A 69 -8.19 11.58 -6.25
N GLY A 70 -7.28 11.56 -7.24
CA GLY A 70 -6.06 10.75 -7.19
C GLY A 70 -6.31 9.24 -7.26
N ILE A 71 -7.42 8.83 -7.86
CA ILE A 71 -7.68 7.42 -8.16
C ILE A 71 -6.86 6.99 -9.38
N PRO A 72 -6.34 5.74 -9.43
CA PRO A 72 -5.59 5.22 -10.57
C PRO A 72 -6.53 4.68 -11.67
N GLU A 73 -7.25 5.56 -12.35
CA GLU A 73 -8.38 5.21 -13.22
C GLU A 73 -8.02 4.24 -14.36
N ASN A 74 -6.85 4.40 -14.98
CA ASN A 74 -6.44 3.53 -16.09
C ASN A 74 -6.01 2.13 -15.60
N LEU A 75 -5.41 1.99 -14.41
CA LEU A 75 -5.09 0.67 -13.84
C LEU A 75 -6.37 -0.06 -13.43
N ILE A 76 -7.34 0.67 -12.88
CA ILE A 76 -8.66 0.11 -12.57
C ILE A 76 -9.33 -0.37 -13.86
N GLY A 77 -9.27 0.42 -14.94
CA GLY A 77 -9.74 0.00 -16.27
C GLY A 77 -8.97 -1.20 -16.84
N GLY A 78 -7.66 -1.29 -16.58
CA GLY A 78 -6.85 -2.46 -16.92
C GLY A 78 -7.33 -3.71 -16.17
N LEU A 79 -7.50 -3.61 -14.85
CA LEU A 79 -7.98 -4.69 -14.01
C LEU A 79 -9.39 -5.16 -14.39
N LEU A 80 -10.27 -4.22 -14.76
CA LEU A 80 -11.60 -4.52 -15.27
C LEU A 80 -11.53 -5.44 -16.51
N LYS A 81 -10.58 -5.17 -17.42
CA LYS A 81 -10.37 -5.99 -18.62
C LYS A 81 -9.76 -7.37 -18.32
N THR A 82 -8.88 -7.48 -17.32
CA THR A 82 -8.31 -8.78 -16.92
C THR A 82 -9.35 -9.73 -16.32
N GLY A 83 -10.41 -9.19 -15.71
CA GLY A 83 -11.46 -9.98 -15.09
C GLY A 83 -11.07 -10.70 -13.80
N VAL A 84 -9.92 -10.37 -13.19
CA VAL A 84 -9.45 -10.95 -11.93
C VAL A 84 -10.51 -10.84 -10.82
N LYS A 85 -10.68 -11.90 -10.02
CA LYS A 85 -11.72 -12.05 -9.01
C LYS A 85 -11.16 -12.28 -7.61
N GLY A 86 -11.99 -12.06 -6.61
CA GLY A 86 -11.67 -12.37 -5.22
C GLY A 86 -10.73 -11.34 -4.56
N ILE A 87 -10.58 -10.15 -5.14
CA ILE A 87 -9.64 -9.14 -4.66
C ILE A 87 -10.01 -8.69 -3.24
N THR A 88 -8.99 -8.54 -2.39
CA THR A 88 -9.08 -7.73 -1.17
C THR A 88 -8.55 -6.33 -1.49
N ALA A 89 -9.43 -5.35 -1.65
CA ALA A 89 -9.05 -3.99 -1.98
C ALA A 89 -8.95 -3.14 -0.71
N VAL A 90 -7.79 -2.53 -0.51
CA VAL A 90 -7.51 -1.62 0.61
C VAL A 90 -7.48 -0.20 0.05
N SER A 91 -8.50 0.59 0.35
CA SER A 91 -8.70 1.92 -0.21
C SER A 91 -9.53 2.76 0.74
N ASN A 92 -9.29 4.07 0.81
CA ASN A 92 -10.07 4.95 1.67
C ASN A 92 -11.58 4.88 1.36
N ASN A 93 -11.92 4.88 0.07
CA ASN A 93 -13.28 4.79 -0.47
C ASN A 93 -13.34 3.81 -1.65
N ALA A 94 -14.57 3.53 -2.10
CA ALA A 94 -14.80 2.74 -3.31
C ALA A 94 -15.02 3.57 -4.59
N GLY A 95 -14.87 4.90 -4.52
CA GLY A 95 -15.34 5.79 -5.60
C GLY A 95 -16.88 5.80 -5.65
N VAL A 96 -17.44 6.01 -6.84
CA VAL A 96 -18.89 6.07 -7.09
C VAL A 96 -19.32 4.91 -7.98
N ASP A 97 -20.61 4.65 -8.13
CA ASP A 97 -21.12 3.46 -8.83
C ASP A 97 -20.46 3.22 -10.20
N ASN A 98 -20.29 4.29 -10.99
CA ASN A 98 -19.77 4.21 -12.36
C ASN A 98 -18.31 4.71 -12.52
N PHE A 99 -17.55 4.89 -11.43
CA PHE A 99 -16.16 5.38 -11.53
C PHE A 99 -15.28 4.95 -10.35
N GLY A 100 -13.99 4.67 -10.61
CA GLY A 100 -13.08 4.15 -9.60
C GLY A 100 -13.38 2.69 -9.26
N LEU A 101 -13.24 2.31 -7.98
CA LEU A 101 -13.45 0.91 -7.55
C LEU A 101 -14.90 0.44 -7.71
N GLY A 102 -15.88 1.34 -7.84
CA GLY A 102 -17.26 1.02 -8.17
C GLY A 102 -17.40 0.15 -9.42
N LEU A 103 -16.54 0.35 -10.43
CA LEU A 103 -16.49 -0.47 -11.64
C LEU A 103 -16.15 -1.95 -11.34
N LEU A 104 -15.26 -2.18 -10.37
CA LEU A 104 -14.87 -3.52 -9.95
C LEU A 104 -15.92 -4.16 -9.02
N LEU A 105 -16.72 -3.36 -8.33
CA LEU A 105 -17.87 -3.83 -7.56
C LEU A 105 -19.00 -4.28 -8.48
N GLN A 106 -19.35 -3.48 -9.51
CA GLN A 106 -20.36 -3.86 -10.51
C GLN A 106 -20.07 -5.20 -11.18
N THR A 107 -18.79 -5.49 -11.45
CA THR A 107 -18.35 -6.74 -12.05
C THR A 107 -18.05 -7.85 -11.02
N LYS A 108 -18.30 -7.61 -9.72
CA LYS A 108 -18.05 -8.55 -8.61
C LYS A 108 -16.61 -9.09 -8.58
N GLN A 109 -15.64 -8.23 -8.91
CA GLN A 109 -14.22 -8.57 -8.86
C GLN A 109 -13.65 -8.51 -7.44
N ILE A 110 -14.25 -7.68 -6.58
CA ILE A 110 -13.82 -7.47 -5.20
C ILE A 110 -14.61 -8.39 -4.26
N LYS A 111 -13.91 -9.13 -3.42
CA LYS A 111 -14.48 -9.93 -2.33
C LYS A 111 -14.53 -9.15 -1.02
N ARG A 112 -13.47 -8.39 -0.73
CA ARG A 112 -13.30 -7.68 0.54
C ARG A 112 -12.82 -6.25 0.30
N MET A 113 -13.41 -5.31 1.02
CA MET A 113 -13.00 -3.92 1.11
C MET A 113 -12.47 -3.62 2.51
N VAL A 114 -11.29 -3.00 2.59
CA VAL A 114 -10.80 -2.38 3.82
C VAL A 114 -10.81 -0.88 3.59
N SER A 115 -11.77 -0.19 4.21
CA SER A 115 -12.08 1.21 3.89
C SER A 115 -12.47 2.01 5.11
N SER A 116 -12.31 3.33 5.03
CA SER A 116 -12.71 4.23 6.12
C SER A 116 -14.13 4.74 5.97
N TYR A 117 -14.60 4.83 4.73
CA TYR A 117 -15.92 5.36 4.42
C TYR A 117 -16.47 4.78 3.12
N VAL A 118 -17.71 4.31 3.19
CA VAL A 118 -18.44 3.65 2.10
C VAL A 118 -19.06 4.64 1.10
N GLY A 119 -19.50 5.81 1.59
CA GLY A 119 -20.60 6.58 0.99
C GLY A 119 -20.41 7.03 -0.46
N GLU A 120 -21.56 7.42 -1.04
CA GLU A 120 -21.76 7.80 -2.47
C GLU A 120 -21.61 6.65 -3.48
N ASN A 121 -21.79 5.39 -3.03
CA ASN A 121 -21.82 4.20 -3.89
C ASN A 121 -22.95 3.25 -3.46
N ALA A 122 -24.07 3.28 -4.18
CA ALA A 122 -25.25 2.49 -3.83
C ALA A 122 -25.01 0.99 -4.03
N GLU A 123 -24.24 0.61 -5.05
CA GLU A 123 -23.91 -0.80 -5.29
C GLU A 123 -23.00 -1.37 -4.20
N PHE A 124 -22.08 -0.57 -3.64
CA PHE A 124 -21.29 -0.96 -2.48
C PHE A 124 -22.21 -1.29 -1.30
N GLU A 125 -23.09 -0.36 -0.93
CA GLU A 125 -24.00 -0.54 0.21
C GLU A 125 -24.90 -1.76 -0.02
N ARG A 126 -25.46 -1.91 -1.22
CA ARG A 126 -26.29 -3.06 -1.59
C ARG A 126 -25.53 -4.37 -1.44
N GLN A 127 -24.30 -4.48 -1.96
CA GLN A 127 -23.50 -5.71 -1.86
C GLN A 127 -23.11 -6.02 -0.42
N TYR A 128 -22.81 -5.00 0.38
CA TYR A 128 -22.47 -5.19 1.78
C TYR A 128 -23.67 -5.69 2.58
N LEU A 129 -24.83 -5.02 2.48
CA LEU A 129 -26.05 -5.38 3.23
C LEU A 129 -26.67 -6.72 2.77
N SER A 130 -26.45 -7.11 1.50
CA SER A 130 -26.89 -8.42 0.98
C SER A 130 -25.94 -9.57 1.34
N GLY A 131 -24.77 -9.29 1.91
CA GLY A 131 -23.76 -10.30 2.25
C GLY A 131 -22.89 -10.76 1.09
N GLU A 132 -22.96 -10.10 -0.07
CA GLU A 132 -22.12 -10.38 -1.23
C GLU A 132 -20.67 -9.88 -1.03
N LEU A 133 -20.49 -8.77 -0.29
CA LEU A 133 -19.20 -8.10 -0.08
C LEU A 133 -18.79 -8.10 1.41
N GLU A 134 -17.52 -8.37 1.68
CA GLU A 134 -16.91 -8.21 3.01
C GLU A 134 -16.38 -6.78 3.18
N VAL A 135 -16.64 -6.11 4.30
CA VAL A 135 -16.23 -4.73 4.56
C VAL A 135 -15.61 -4.59 5.95
N GLU A 136 -14.32 -4.30 6.02
CA GLU A 136 -13.64 -3.90 7.25
C GLU A 136 -13.57 -2.38 7.34
N LEU A 137 -14.48 -1.79 8.12
CA LEU A 137 -14.46 -0.35 8.40
C LEU A 137 -13.29 0.01 9.32
N THR A 138 -12.32 0.75 8.79
CA THR A 138 -11.09 1.14 9.49
C THR A 138 -10.99 2.66 9.55
N PRO A 139 -10.83 3.29 10.74
CA PRO A 139 -10.66 4.74 10.85
C PRO A 139 -9.58 5.26 9.89
N GLN A 140 -9.84 6.34 9.14
CA GLN A 140 -8.97 6.81 8.05
C GLN A 140 -7.50 7.00 8.47
N GLY A 141 -7.26 7.63 9.63
CA GLY A 141 -5.89 7.82 10.13
C GLY A 141 -5.21 6.50 10.49
N THR A 142 -5.97 5.53 11.01
CA THR A 142 -5.47 4.18 11.31
C THR A 142 -5.18 3.42 10.02
N LEU A 143 -6.03 3.51 9.01
CA LEU A 143 -5.80 2.91 7.69
C LEU A 143 -4.49 3.41 7.06
N ALA A 144 -4.29 4.73 7.04
CA ALA A 144 -3.07 5.34 6.52
C ALA A 144 -1.81 4.88 7.29
N GLU A 145 -1.87 4.86 8.63
CA GLU A 145 -0.73 4.44 9.46
C GLU A 145 -0.46 2.93 9.37
N ARG A 146 -1.49 2.09 9.22
CA ARG A 146 -1.33 0.63 8.96
C ARG A 146 -0.58 0.38 7.65
N ILE A 147 -0.90 1.12 6.60
CA ILE A 147 -0.20 1.04 5.31
C ILE A 147 1.24 1.55 5.45
N ARG A 148 1.43 2.71 6.09
CA ARG A 148 2.77 3.30 6.33
C ARG A 148 3.67 2.35 7.14
N ALA A 149 3.13 1.76 8.20
CA ALA A 149 3.82 0.80 9.05
C ALA A 149 4.27 -0.43 8.25
N GLY A 150 3.39 -0.97 7.38
CA GLY A 150 3.71 -2.09 6.50
C GLY A 150 4.89 -1.80 5.58
N GLY A 151 4.89 -0.63 4.92
CA GLY A 151 6.00 -0.19 4.07
C GLY A 151 7.30 0.13 4.83
N ALA A 152 7.22 0.38 6.14
CA ALA A 152 8.36 0.70 7.00
C ALA A 152 8.90 -0.51 7.79
N GLY A 153 8.35 -1.71 7.59
CA GLY A 153 8.74 -2.91 8.34
C GLY A 153 8.32 -2.90 9.81
N ILE A 154 7.27 -2.15 10.16
CA ILE A 154 6.70 -2.07 11.51
C ILE A 154 5.47 -2.98 11.54
N PRO A 155 5.49 -4.13 12.24
CA PRO A 155 4.40 -5.11 12.18
C PRO A 155 3.12 -4.67 12.90
N ALA A 156 3.24 -3.80 13.90
CA ALA A 156 2.11 -3.24 14.64
C ALA A 156 2.50 -1.94 15.35
N PHE A 157 1.52 -1.10 15.67
CA PHE A 157 1.68 0.14 16.43
C PHE A 157 0.46 0.40 17.31
N TYR A 158 0.61 1.28 18.31
CA TYR A 158 -0.49 1.70 19.18
C TYR A 158 -1.08 3.05 18.74
N THR A 159 -2.41 3.18 18.79
CA THR A 159 -3.14 4.43 18.52
C THR A 159 -4.31 4.58 19.49
N SER A 160 -4.65 5.81 19.88
CA SER A 160 -5.86 6.07 20.70
C SER A 160 -7.15 6.01 19.87
N THR A 161 -7.02 6.05 18.54
CA THR A 161 -8.16 6.06 17.61
C THR A 161 -8.93 4.75 17.72
N GLY A 162 -10.21 4.82 18.10
CA GLY A 162 -11.09 3.66 18.19
C GLY A 162 -11.16 3.00 19.57
N TYR A 163 -10.40 3.48 20.57
CA TYR A 163 -10.57 3.02 21.96
C TYR A 163 -11.99 3.27 22.48
N GLY A 164 -12.61 2.30 23.14
CA GLY A 164 -13.99 2.39 23.65
C GLY A 164 -15.06 2.44 22.55
N THR A 165 -14.76 1.87 21.38
CA THR A 165 -15.69 1.77 20.24
C THR A 165 -15.69 0.35 19.70
N LEU A 166 -16.61 0.04 18.76
CA LEU A 166 -16.65 -1.25 18.05
C LEU A 166 -15.34 -1.61 17.31
N VAL A 167 -14.49 -0.61 17.01
CA VAL A 167 -13.16 -0.86 16.45
C VAL A 167 -12.29 -1.61 17.46
N GLN A 168 -12.35 -1.23 18.74
CA GLN A 168 -11.58 -1.84 19.82
C GLN A 168 -12.29 -3.07 20.41
N GLU A 169 -13.58 -2.95 20.68
CA GLU A 169 -14.36 -4.00 21.36
C GLU A 169 -14.60 -5.21 20.44
N GLY A 170 -14.49 -5.02 19.12
CA GLY A 170 -14.87 -6.03 18.14
C GLY A 170 -16.39 -6.08 17.95
N GLY A 171 -16.86 -7.08 17.23
CA GLY A 171 -18.29 -7.28 16.99
C GLY A 171 -18.88 -6.45 15.85
N ALA A 172 -18.11 -5.54 15.25
CA ALA A 172 -18.56 -4.81 14.06
C ALA A 172 -18.79 -5.80 12.90
N PRO A 173 -19.91 -5.71 12.17
CA PRO A 173 -20.15 -6.58 11.04
C PRO A 173 -19.09 -6.34 9.96
N ILE A 174 -18.39 -7.41 9.56
CA ILE A 174 -17.55 -7.45 8.37
C ILE A 174 -18.32 -8.04 7.21
N LYS A 175 -19.21 -9.00 7.48
CA LYS A 175 -20.06 -9.63 6.47
C LYS A 175 -21.41 -9.96 7.05
N TYR A 176 -22.46 -9.72 6.30
CA TYR A 176 -23.82 -10.17 6.61
C TYR A 176 -24.15 -11.50 5.92
N ASN A 177 -25.07 -12.25 6.52
CA ASN A 177 -25.79 -13.33 5.86
C ASN A 177 -26.97 -12.74 5.08
N THR A 178 -27.58 -13.54 4.19
CA THR A 178 -28.77 -13.12 3.41
C THR A 178 -30.00 -12.84 4.27
N ASP A 179 -30.02 -13.31 5.52
CA ASP A 179 -31.07 -13.05 6.51
C ASP A 179 -30.83 -11.77 7.34
N GLY A 180 -29.75 -11.04 7.07
CA GLY A 180 -29.35 -9.83 7.80
C GLY A 180 -28.57 -10.08 9.09
N THR A 181 -28.33 -11.34 9.47
CA THR A 181 -27.48 -11.67 10.63
C THR A 181 -26.00 -11.47 10.32
N ILE A 182 -25.16 -11.32 11.34
CA ILE A 182 -23.72 -11.12 11.16
C ILE A 182 -23.05 -12.47 10.88
N ALA A 183 -22.49 -12.62 9.68
CA ALA A 183 -21.74 -13.81 9.25
C ALA A 183 -20.28 -13.77 9.75
N ILE A 184 -19.65 -12.59 9.67
CA ILE A 184 -18.27 -12.37 10.10
C ILE A 184 -18.26 -11.09 10.93
N ALA A 185 -17.80 -11.18 12.17
CA ALA A 185 -17.63 -10.04 13.06
C ALA A 185 -16.15 -9.64 13.18
N SER A 186 -15.90 -8.36 13.44
CA SER A 186 -14.57 -7.84 13.71
C SER A 186 -14.01 -8.41 15.02
N GLN A 187 -12.70 -8.62 15.04
CA GLN A 187 -11.99 -9.10 16.23
C GLN A 187 -11.64 -7.92 17.14
N PRO A 188 -11.69 -8.10 18.47
CA PRO A 188 -11.24 -7.08 19.41
C PRO A 188 -9.76 -6.75 19.20
N ARG A 189 -9.39 -5.52 19.56
CA ARG A 189 -8.00 -5.03 19.53
C ARG A 189 -7.42 -5.03 20.93
N GLU A 190 -6.13 -5.37 21.04
CA GLU A 190 -5.44 -5.33 22.32
C GLU A 190 -5.34 -3.89 22.84
N VAL A 191 -5.57 -3.69 24.13
CA VAL A 191 -5.50 -2.38 24.78
C VAL A 191 -4.25 -2.30 25.64
N ARG A 192 -3.55 -1.17 25.59
CA ARG A 192 -2.46 -0.86 26.51
C ARG A 192 -2.52 0.59 26.95
N GLU A 193 -2.20 0.82 28.21
CA GLU A 193 -2.08 2.17 28.76
C GLU A 193 -0.64 2.68 28.62
N PHE A 194 -0.52 3.94 28.19
CA PHE A 194 0.72 4.70 28.20
C PHE A 194 0.41 6.09 28.78
N ASP A 195 1.15 6.50 29.80
CA ASP A 195 1.03 7.83 30.43
C ASP A 195 -0.42 8.22 30.83
N GLY A 196 -1.16 7.27 31.41
CA GLY A 196 -2.55 7.50 31.86
C GLY A 196 -3.58 7.57 30.73
N ARG A 197 -3.23 7.18 29.51
CA ARG A 197 -4.15 7.12 28.36
C ARG A 197 -4.16 5.74 27.73
N HIS A 198 -5.34 5.29 27.31
CA HIS A 198 -5.50 3.99 26.66
C HIS A 198 -5.31 4.09 25.13
N PHE A 199 -4.66 3.08 24.59
CA PHE A 199 -4.38 2.92 23.16
C PHE A 199 -4.72 1.49 22.74
N ILE A 200 -5.05 1.32 21.47
CA ILE A 200 -5.32 0.03 20.84
C ILE A 200 -4.18 -0.37 19.91
N LEU A 201 -3.86 -1.66 19.86
CA LEU A 201 -2.87 -2.23 18.96
C LEU A 201 -3.47 -2.44 17.56
N GLU A 202 -2.85 -1.86 16.55
CA GLU A 202 -3.21 -2.04 15.16
C GLU A 202 -2.08 -2.69 14.37
N LYS A 203 -2.43 -3.69 13.56
CA LYS A 203 -1.46 -4.44 12.74
C LYS A 203 -1.28 -3.76 11.40
N SER A 204 -0.03 -3.74 10.91
CA SER A 204 0.28 -3.20 9.58
C SER A 204 -0.49 -3.91 8.47
N ILE A 205 -0.77 -3.17 7.40
CA ILE A 205 -1.32 -3.73 6.15
C ILE A 205 -0.21 -3.69 5.10
N THR A 206 -0.01 -4.82 4.43
CA THR A 206 0.79 -4.94 3.21
C THR A 206 -0.10 -5.51 2.11
N GLY A 207 -0.02 -4.97 0.90
CA GLY A 207 -0.65 -5.55 -0.28
C GLY A 207 0.38 -6.30 -1.12
N ASP A 208 -0.10 -7.25 -1.91
CA ASP A 208 0.69 -7.90 -2.96
C ASP A 208 1.04 -6.89 -4.07
N PHE A 209 0.08 -6.01 -4.36
CA PHE A 209 0.20 -4.93 -5.35
C PHE A 209 -0.36 -3.62 -4.80
N ALA A 210 0.09 -2.49 -5.36
CA ALA A 210 -0.44 -1.17 -5.05
C ALA A 210 -0.68 -0.35 -6.32
N LEU A 211 -1.92 0.08 -6.56
CA LEU A 211 -2.29 0.98 -7.66
C LEU A 211 -2.27 2.42 -7.15
N VAL A 212 -1.41 3.27 -7.70
CA VAL A 212 -1.16 4.63 -7.24
C VAL A 212 -1.29 5.64 -8.38
N LYS A 213 -1.92 6.79 -8.14
CA LYS A 213 -1.96 7.89 -9.11
C LYS A 213 -0.92 8.97 -8.81
N ALA A 214 0.00 9.18 -9.74
CA ALA A 214 0.96 10.28 -9.69
C ALA A 214 0.58 11.38 -10.69
N TRP A 215 1.30 12.51 -10.64
CA TRP A 215 1.18 13.56 -11.66
C TRP A 215 2.26 13.42 -12.72
N LYS A 216 3.52 13.30 -12.32
CA LYS A 216 4.65 13.08 -13.23
C LYS A 216 5.60 12.03 -12.65
N ALA A 217 6.33 11.36 -13.53
CA ALA A 217 7.46 10.52 -13.18
C ALA A 217 8.69 10.86 -14.01
N ASP A 218 9.87 10.57 -13.47
CA ASP A 218 11.10 10.55 -14.26
C ASP A 218 11.46 9.13 -14.71
N ARG A 219 12.47 9.00 -15.59
CA ARG A 219 12.94 7.69 -16.09
C ARG A 219 13.55 6.79 -15.01
N ALA A 220 13.93 7.35 -13.86
CA ALA A 220 14.41 6.58 -12.71
C ALA A 220 13.24 6.04 -11.86
N GLY A 221 12.04 6.56 -12.07
CA GLY A 221 10.80 6.18 -11.38
C GLY A 221 10.51 7.00 -10.14
N ASN A 222 11.13 8.17 -9.99
CA ASN A 222 10.72 9.13 -8.98
C ASN A 222 9.40 9.76 -9.40
N ILE A 223 8.45 9.88 -8.47
CA ILE A 223 7.12 10.43 -8.74
C ILE A 223 6.87 11.71 -7.97
N ILE A 224 6.08 12.59 -8.57
CA ILE A 224 5.51 13.75 -7.89
C ILE A 224 4.00 13.70 -7.95
N PHE A 225 3.35 14.15 -6.87
CA PHE A 225 1.90 14.29 -6.78
C PHE A 225 1.54 15.77 -6.91
N ARG A 226 0.34 16.08 -7.42
CA ARG A 226 -0.12 17.46 -7.62
C ARG A 226 -1.26 17.81 -6.67
N TYR A 227 -1.19 18.95 -5.99
CA TYR A 227 -2.23 19.40 -5.06
C TYR A 227 -2.58 18.35 -4.00
N ASN A 228 -3.82 17.87 -4.01
CA ASN A 228 -4.36 16.91 -3.05
C ASN A 228 -4.41 15.48 -3.64
N LEU A 229 -3.67 15.19 -4.72
CA LEU A 229 -3.54 13.81 -5.23
C LEU A 229 -2.88 12.89 -4.19
N PHE A 230 -2.03 13.47 -3.32
CA PHE A 230 -1.44 12.78 -2.18
C PHE A 230 -2.37 12.89 -0.97
N THR A 231 -3.22 11.91 -0.76
CA THR A 231 -4.16 11.87 0.38
C THR A 231 -3.77 10.80 1.37
N SER A 232 -2.62 11.01 2.02
CA SER A 232 -2.21 10.41 3.31
C SER A 232 -1.12 11.21 4.06
N GLY A 233 -0.82 12.46 3.68
CA GLY A 233 0.16 13.31 4.38
C GLY A 233 0.20 14.76 3.86
N LYS A 234 0.76 15.68 4.66
CA LYS A 234 0.65 17.14 4.51
C LYS A 234 1.38 17.72 3.27
N ARG A 235 0.74 18.74 2.69
CA ARG A 235 1.15 19.62 1.57
C ARG A 235 2.59 20.16 1.66
N PHE A 236 3.28 20.21 0.50
CA PHE A 236 4.29 21.23 0.21
C PHE A 236 4.31 21.64 -1.28
N PHE A 237 4.30 22.97 -1.47
CA PHE A 237 4.62 23.82 -2.65
C PHE A 237 3.66 24.03 -3.84
N ASN A 238 3.58 25.34 -4.17
CA ASN A 238 2.97 26.01 -5.32
C ASN A 238 3.97 26.05 -6.50
N GLY A 239 3.50 25.88 -7.73
CA GLY A 239 4.29 26.11 -8.94
C GLY A 239 3.43 26.01 -10.21
N SER A 240 3.63 26.97 -11.12
CA SER A 240 2.84 27.27 -12.31
C SER A 240 3.26 26.51 -13.58
N GLU A 241 2.26 26.38 -14.45
CA GLU A 241 2.28 26.21 -15.92
C GLU A 241 2.74 24.91 -16.62
N ASN A 242 1.81 24.47 -17.48
CA ASN A 242 1.89 23.71 -18.73
C ASN A 242 3.03 22.71 -18.94
N GLU A 243 2.69 21.42 -18.79
CA GLU A 243 3.07 20.37 -19.74
C GLU A 243 2.17 19.14 -19.51
N ARG A 244 1.61 18.61 -20.60
CA ARG A 244 0.73 17.43 -20.61
C ARG A 244 1.58 16.19 -20.38
N GLU A 245 1.34 15.47 -19.29
CA GLU A 245 1.53 14.01 -19.17
C GLU A 245 0.83 13.58 -17.87
N ARG A 246 -0.03 12.55 -17.96
CA ARG A 246 -0.96 12.12 -16.91
C ARG A 246 -0.64 10.69 -16.50
N GLU A 247 0.49 10.46 -15.87
CA GLU A 247 0.93 9.08 -15.63
C GLU A 247 0.35 8.51 -14.35
N SER A 248 0.03 7.22 -14.31
CA SER A 248 -0.19 6.55 -13.03
C SER A 248 0.76 5.37 -12.84
N CYS A 249 0.89 4.96 -11.59
CA CYS A 249 1.97 4.13 -11.11
C CYS A 249 1.42 2.87 -10.43
N LEU A 250 1.89 1.70 -10.81
CA LEU A 250 1.70 0.46 -10.06
C LEU A 250 2.97 0.14 -9.27
N LEU A 251 2.85 -0.23 -8.01
CA LEU A 251 3.93 -0.64 -7.12
C LEU A 251 3.77 -2.14 -6.81
N CYS A 252 4.77 -2.95 -7.15
CA CYS A 252 4.83 -4.40 -6.87
C CYS A 252 6.27 -4.77 -6.47
N ASP A 253 6.49 -5.35 -5.27
CA ASP A 253 7.81 -5.81 -4.82
C ASP A 253 8.97 -4.82 -5.06
N GLY A 254 8.74 -3.53 -4.77
CA GLY A 254 9.74 -2.48 -4.99
C GLY A 254 9.96 -2.06 -6.44
N LYS A 255 9.16 -2.56 -7.39
CA LYS A 255 9.08 -2.06 -8.76
C LYS A 255 7.99 -1.01 -8.86
N ILE A 256 8.37 0.13 -9.42
CA ILE A 256 7.49 1.24 -9.77
C ILE A 256 7.20 1.09 -11.26
N MET A 257 5.92 1.08 -11.64
CA MET A 257 5.45 0.70 -12.98
C MET A 257 4.62 1.84 -13.54
N PHE A 258 5.12 2.53 -14.55
CA PHE A 258 4.45 3.71 -15.13
C PHE A 258 3.70 3.38 -16.40
N TYR A 259 2.63 4.13 -16.64
CA TYR A 259 1.85 4.20 -17.88
C TYR A 259 1.27 5.60 -18.08
#